data_AF-A0AAE8ZYH7-F1
#
_entry.id   AF-A0AAE8ZYH7-F1
#
_cell.length_a   1.000
_cell.length_b   1.000
_cell.length_c   1.000
_cell.angle_alpha   90.00
_cell.angle_beta   90.00
_cell.angle_gamma   90.00
#
_symmetry.space_group_name_H-M   'P 1'
#
loop_
_entity.id
_entity.type
_entity.pdbx_description
1 polymer ?
#
loop_
_entity_poly.entity_id
_entity_poly.type
_entity_poly.pdbx_seq_one_letter_code
_entity_poly.pdbx_strand_id
1 'polypeptide(L)'
;MTSSSLSLRNTLYDATDPLPVEYYARSLKTLFSEAAPEATADQKSRLDMLVQKVLNVGIDSKAQIQERTKEKVGKVMKETEEIKGKFMDIKKFTLADKRGKPIKEELEMEKKKRQMLLDEIKRLGEAKEEVSEKAKKEKDEFQRTIFEMKQKESQREIAHYVKCADLDLKFALE
;
A
#
# COMPACT_ATOMS: atom_id res chain seq x y z
N MET A 1 -22.97 37.53 -58.69
CA MET A 1 -21.83 36.73 -59.21
C MET A 1 -20.59 37.35 -58.62
N THR A 2 -19.91 36.74 -57.67
CA THR A 2 -19.16 35.49 -57.81
C THR A 2 -19.35 34.55 -56.63
N SER A 3 -19.64 33.28 -56.94
CA SER A 3 -19.39 32.17 -56.04
C SER A 3 -17.93 32.18 -55.63
N SER A 4 -17.64 32.21 -54.34
CA SER A 4 -16.46 31.55 -53.82
C SER A 4 -16.96 30.46 -52.91
N SER A 5 -16.99 29.25 -53.47
CA SER A 5 -17.11 28.04 -52.70
C SER A 5 -16.01 28.09 -51.63
N LEU A 6 -16.42 28.22 -50.36
CA LEU A 6 -15.67 27.70 -49.22
C LEU A 6 -15.73 26.17 -49.32
N SER A 7 -15.19 25.65 -50.42
CA SER A 7 -15.09 24.23 -50.73
C SER A 7 -14.22 23.60 -49.67
N LEU A 8 -14.84 22.80 -48.79
CA LEU A 8 -14.24 21.65 -48.11
C LEU A 8 -12.76 21.84 -47.74
N ARG A 9 -12.46 22.80 -46.86
CA ARG A 9 -11.11 22.93 -46.33
C ARG A 9 -11.03 22.12 -45.04
N ASN A 10 -10.34 20.98 -45.10
CA ASN A 10 -9.92 20.14 -43.97
C ASN A 10 -9.10 20.95 -42.95
N THR A 11 -9.76 21.86 -42.26
CA THR A 11 -9.21 22.72 -41.20
C THR A 11 -9.84 22.39 -39.86
N LEU A 12 -10.80 21.46 -39.85
CA LEU A 12 -11.43 20.94 -38.66
C LEU A 12 -10.42 20.06 -37.92
N TYR A 13 -10.10 20.44 -36.69
CA TYR A 13 -9.34 19.59 -35.79
C TYR A 13 -10.15 18.33 -35.51
N ASP A 14 -9.63 17.18 -35.93
CA ASP A 14 -10.19 15.88 -35.57
C ASP A 14 -9.54 15.39 -34.27
N ALA A 15 -10.34 15.26 -33.21
CA ALA A 15 -9.85 14.79 -31.92
C ALA A 15 -9.56 13.27 -31.91
N THR A 16 -10.14 12.52 -32.85
CA THR A 16 -10.02 11.07 -32.96
C THR A 16 -8.84 10.66 -33.86
N ASP A 17 -8.52 11.47 -34.87
CA ASP A 17 -7.33 11.30 -35.71
C ASP A 17 -6.65 12.67 -35.98
N PRO A 18 -5.95 13.23 -34.96
CA PRO A 18 -5.36 14.55 -35.10
C PRO A 18 -4.17 14.53 -36.05
N LEU A 19 -4.21 15.41 -37.04
CA LEU A 19 -3.08 15.68 -37.93
C LEU A 19 -1.89 16.31 -37.18
N PRO A 20 -0.67 16.25 -37.74
CA PRO A 20 0.51 16.89 -37.14
C PRO A 20 0.33 18.38 -36.91
N VAL A 21 0.97 18.94 -35.88
CA VAL A 21 0.81 20.36 -35.52
C VAL A 21 1.27 21.29 -36.65
N GLU A 22 2.20 20.84 -37.49
CA GLU A 22 2.68 21.51 -38.69
C GLU A 22 1.57 21.71 -39.73
N TYR A 23 0.64 20.76 -39.82
CA TYR A 23 -0.50 20.82 -40.73
C TYR A 23 -1.45 21.96 -40.32
N TYR A 24 -1.78 22.03 -39.03
CA TYR A 24 -2.65 23.07 -38.48
C TYR A 24 -1.98 24.44 -38.52
N ALA A 25 -0.69 24.52 -38.20
CA ALA A 25 0.11 25.74 -38.31
C ALA A 25 0.12 26.30 -39.74
N ARG A 26 0.28 25.44 -40.76
CA ARG A 26 0.23 25.85 -42.17
C ARG A 26 -1.16 26.31 -42.56
N SER A 27 -2.20 25.58 -42.15
CA SER A 27 -3.59 25.94 -42.40
C SER A 27 -3.95 27.31 -41.80
N LEU A 28 -3.45 27.61 -40.60
CA LEU A 28 -3.64 28.90 -39.93
C LEU A 28 -3.01 30.06 -40.73
N LYS A 29 -1.79 29.86 -41.26
CA LYS A 29 -1.14 30.86 -42.12
C LYS A 29 -1.90 31.12 -43.42
N THR A 30 -2.42 30.06 -44.04
CA THR A 30 -3.25 30.17 -45.24
C THR A 30 -4.54 30.94 -44.96
N LEU A 31 -5.26 30.58 -43.89
CA LEU A 31 -6.48 31.26 -43.45
C LEU A 31 -6.23 32.74 -43.16
N PHE A 32 -5.15 33.07 -42.47
CA PHE A 32 -4.81 34.47 -42.18
C PHE A 32 -4.55 35.27 -43.45
N SER A 33 -3.80 34.70 -44.40
CA SER A 33 -3.46 35.37 -45.66
C SER A 33 -4.69 35.64 -46.53
N GLU A 34 -5.70 34.78 -46.45
CA GLU A 34 -6.97 34.95 -47.16
C GLU A 34 -7.93 35.91 -46.45
N ALA A 35 -8.00 35.86 -45.12
CA ALA A 35 -8.88 36.72 -44.33
C ALA A 35 -8.37 38.17 -44.26
N ALA A 36 -7.06 38.39 -44.32
CA ALA A 36 -6.43 39.70 -44.21
C ALA A 36 -5.29 39.86 -45.24
N PRO A 37 -5.61 39.97 -46.54
CA PRO A 37 -4.60 40.10 -47.60
C PRO A 37 -3.73 41.36 -47.44
N GLU A 38 -4.34 42.45 -46.97
CA GLU A 38 -3.71 43.75 -46.71
C GLU A 38 -2.98 43.83 -45.35
N ALA A 39 -2.82 42.70 -44.64
CA ALA A 39 -2.15 42.69 -43.34
C ALA A 39 -0.72 43.26 -43.44
N THR A 40 -0.36 44.10 -42.46
CA THR A 40 0.94 44.76 -42.41
C THR A 40 2.07 43.76 -42.16
N ALA A 41 3.31 44.16 -42.45
CA ALA A 41 4.48 43.33 -42.17
C ALA A 41 4.58 42.94 -40.68
N ASP A 42 4.22 43.85 -39.76
CA ASP A 42 4.21 43.57 -38.32
C ASP A 42 3.16 42.50 -37.95
N GLN A 43 1.96 42.58 -38.52
CA GLN A 43 0.90 41.59 -38.28
C GLN A 43 1.30 40.20 -38.80
N LYS A 44 1.92 40.13 -39.99
CA LYS A 44 2.45 38.88 -40.56
C LYS A 44 3.58 38.30 -39.70
N SER A 45 4.49 39.15 -39.23
CA SER A 45 5.60 38.76 -38.34
C SER A 45 5.09 38.20 -36.99
N ARG A 46 4.09 38.83 -36.38
CA ARG A 46 3.47 38.35 -35.15
C ARG A 46 2.83 36.96 -35.31
N LEU A 47 2.18 36.71 -36.44
CA LEU A 47 1.64 35.38 -36.75
C LEU A 47 2.75 34.34 -36.91
N ASP A 48 3.82 34.67 -37.63
CA ASP A 48 4.96 33.76 -37.79
C ASP A 48 5.59 33.40 -36.44
N MET A 49 5.76 34.39 -35.56
CA MET A 49 6.26 34.15 -34.21
C MET A 49 5.31 33.26 -33.39
N LEU A 50 3.99 33.47 -33.51
CA LEU A 50 3.00 32.62 -32.82
C LEU A 50 3.07 31.17 -33.32
N VAL A 51 3.15 30.97 -34.63
CA VAL A 51 3.28 29.64 -35.24
C VAL A 51 4.55 28.95 -34.75
N GLN A 52 5.68 29.66 -34.73
CA GLN A 52 6.94 29.10 -34.22
C GLN A 52 6.84 28.70 -32.74
N LYS A 53 6.20 29.51 -31.89
CA LYS A 53 5.98 29.16 -30.49
C LYS A 53 5.13 27.90 -30.33
N VAL A 54 4.06 27.76 -31.10
CA VAL A 54 3.19 26.56 -31.06
C VAL A 54 3.95 25.32 -31.52
N LEU A 55 4.75 25.42 -32.59
CA LEU A 55 5.58 24.33 -33.07
C LEU A 55 6.60 23.89 -32.02
N ASN A 56 7.27 24.83 -31.36
CA ASN A 56 8.24 24.54 -30.32
C ASN A 56 7.60 23.83 -29.11
N VAL A 57 6.43 24.28 -28.65
CA VAL A 57 5.67 23.59 -27.59
C VAL A 57 5.30 22.16 -27.99
N GLY A 58 4.92 21.95 -29.25
CA GLY A 58 4.65 20.61 -29.79
C GLY A 58 5.88 19.71 -29.78
N ILE A 59 7.05 20.23 -30.17
CA ILE A 59 8.33 19.52 -30.17
C ILE A 59 8.72 19.12 -28.73
N ASP A 60 8.65 20.06 -27.79
CA ASP A 60 9.00 19.84 -26.38
C ASP A 60 8.08 18.79 -25.74
N SER A 61 6.78 18.87 -26.02
CA SER A 61 5.79 17.90 -25.53
C SER A 61 6.08 16.50 -26.09
N LYS A 62 6.40 16.39 -27.38
CA LYS A 62 6.75 15.12 -28.02
C LYS A 62 8.02 14.51 -27.42
N ALA A 63 9.03 15.33 -27.12
CA ALA A 63 10.26 14.88 -26.45
C ALA A 63 9.98 14.31 -25.04
N GLN A 64 9.18 15.02 -24.24
CA GLN A 64 8.79 14.54 -22.90
C GLN A 64 7.98 13.23 -22.95
N ILE A 65 7.06 13.09 -23.91
CA ILE A 65 6.29 11.85 -24.08
C ILE A 65 7.22 10.70 -24.46
N GLN A 66 8.18 10.93 -25.35
CA GLN A 66 9.15 9.90 -25.74
C GLN A 66 10.03 9.47 -24.56
N GLU A 67 10.50 10.40 -23.74
CA GLU A 67 11.31 10.10 -22.56
C GLU A 67 10.52 9.24 -21.56
N ARG A 68 9.32 9.66 -21.18
CA ARG A 68 8.42 8.89 -20.30
C ARG A 68 8.08 7.52 -20.87
N THR A 69 7.95 7.40 -22.19
CA THR A 69 7.69 6.13 -22.86
C THR A 69 8.91 5.21 -22.77
N LYS A 70 10.12 5.72 -23.01
CA LYS A 70 11.37 4.95 -22.85
C LYS A 70 11.54 4.44 -21.43
N GLU A 71 11.27 5.26 -20.41
CA GLU A 71 11.33 4.85 -19.01
C GLU A 71 10.34 3.72 -18.70
N LYS A 72 9.08 3.87 -19.11
CA LYS A 72 8.05 2.83 -18.92
C LYS A 72 8.41 1.53 -19.63
N VAL A 73 8.85 1.60 -20.89
CA VAL A 73 9.28 0.43 -21.66
C VAL A 73 10.48 -0.24 -21.00
N GLY A 74 11.48 0.54 -20.54
CA GLY A 74 12.63 0.01 -19.83
C GLY A 74 12.25 -0.73 -18.55
N LYS A 75 11.30 -0.20 -17.78
CA LYS A 75 10.77 -0.86 -16.58
C LYS A 75 10.07 -2.19 -16.92
N VAL A 76 9.19 -2.19 -17.93
CA VAL A 76 8.48 -3.40 -18.37
C VAL A 76 9.45 -4.45 -18.90
N MET A 77 10.48 -4.06 -19.66
CA MET A 77 11.50 -5.00 -20.13
C MET A 77 12.26 -5.65 -18.97
N LYS A 78 12.62 -4.87 -17.94
CA LYS A 78 13.30 -5.39 -16.75
C LYS A 78 12.42 -6.38 -15.98
N GLU A 79 11.15 -6.02 -15.74
CA GLU A 79 10.18 -6.91 -15.10
C GLU A 79 9.98 -8.21 -15.91
N THR A 80 9.95 -8.11 -17.24
CA THR A 80 9.82 -9.27 -18.14
C THR A 80 11.04 -10.21 -18.04
N GLU A 81 12.26 -9.67 -18.02
CA GLU A 81 13.47 -10.48 -17.85
C GLU A 81 13.56 -11.13 -16.45
N GLU A 82 13.10 -10.44 -15.40
CA GLU A 82 13.00 -11.03 -14.06
C GLU A 82 12.01 -12.22 -14.01
N ILE A 83 10.84 -12.08 -14.66
CA ILE A 83 9.85 -13.16 -14.77
C ILE A 83 10.44 -14.34 -15.55
N LYS A 84 11.12 -14.07 -16.66
CA LYS A 84 11.77 -15.09 -17.49
C LYS A 84 12.86 -15.83 -16.71
N GLY A 85 13.65 -15.13 -15.91
CA GLY A 85 14.64 -15.73 -15.00
C GLY A 85 13.99 -16.71 -14.02
N LYS A 86 12.95 -16.25 -13.30
CA LYS A 86 12.19 -17.10 -12.36
C LYS A 86 11.59 -18.32 -13.05
N PHE A 87 11.04 -18.15 -14.25
CA PHE A 87 10.50 -19.26 -15.02
C PHE A 87 11.57 -20.29 -15.40
N MET A 88 12.75 -19.84 -15.78
CA MET A 88 13.88 -20.71 -16.08
C MET A 88 14.37 -21.47 -14.85
N ASP A 89 14.36 -20.85 -13.67
CA ASP A 89 14.72 -21.51 -12.41
C ASP A 89 13.70 -22.58 -12.02
N ILE A 90 12.40 -22.28 -12.14
CA ILE A 90 11.33 -23.27 -11.95
C ILE A 90 11.48 -24.42 -12.94
N LYS A 91 11.69 -24.12 -14.23
CA LYS A 91 11.89 -25.13 -15.27
C LYS A 91 13.11 -26.01 -14.98
N LYS A 92 14.23 -25.43 -14.54
CA LYS A 92 15.42 -26.18 -14.12
C LYS A 92 15.13 -27.07 -12.92
N PHE A 93 14.41 -26.57 -11.91
CA PHE A 93 14.00 -27.36 -10.76
C PHE A 93 13.14 -28.57 -11.20
N THR A 94 12.12 -28.34 -12.04
CA THR A 94 11.25 -29.40 -12.57
C THR A 94 11.99 -30.41 -13.45
N LEU A 95 12.99 -29.98 -14.24
CA LEU A 95 13.78 -30.87 -15.11
C LEU A 95 14.92 -31.59 -14.37
N ALA A 96 15.49 -30.98 -13.34
CA ALA A 96 16.51 -31.57 -12.48
C ALA A 96 15.91 -32.63 -11.54
N ASP A 97 14.63 -32.48 -11.19
CA ASP A 97 13.87 -33.50 -10.49
C ASP A 97 13.49 -34.64 -11.43
N LYS A 98 14.47 -35.48 -11.75
CA LYS A 98 14.31 -36.71 -12.54
C LYS A 98 13.58 -37.82 -11.78
N ARG A 99 12.98 -37.54 -10.63
CA ARG A 99 12.19 -38.50 -9.87
C ARG A 99 10.73 -38.28 -10.24
N GLY A 100 10.24 -39.07 -11.18
CA GLY A 100 8.81 -39.19 -11.49
C GLY A 100 8.00 -39.85 -10.35
N LYS A 101 8.13 -39.37 -9.11
CA LYS A 101 7.20 -39.63 -8.01
C LYS A 101 6.58 -38.31 -7.56
N PRO A 102 5.29 -38.31 -7.21
CA PRO A 102 4.45 -37.15 -7.45
C PRO A 102 4.71 -36.11 -6.37
N ILE A 103 5.33 -34.99 -6.77
CA ILE A 103 5.39 -33.73 -6.02
C ILE A 103 4.03 -33.40 -5.36
N LYS A 104 2.93 -33.85 -5.96
CA LYS A 104 1.57 -33.75 -5.43
C LYS A 104 1.34 -34.54 -4.12
N GLU A 105 1.81 -35.78 -3.99
CA GLU A 105 1.64 -36.56 -2.76
C GLU A 105 2.49 -36.00 -1.62
N GLU A 106 3.72 -35.57 -1.92
CA GLU A 106 4.61 -34.93 -0.95
C GLU A 106 4.03 -33.60 -0.46
N LEU A 107 3.49 -32.79 -1.38
CA LEU A 107 2.78 -31.56 -1.05
C LEU A 107 1.53 -31.80 -0.20
N GLU A 108 0.75 -32.84 -0.48
CA GLU A 108 -0.43 -33.19 0.33
C GLU A 108 -0.05 -33.71 1.72
N MET A 109 1.02 -34.49 1.84
CA MET A 109 1.56 -34.92 3.13
C MET A 109 2.03 -33.72 3.96
N GLU A 110 2.69 -32.74 3.32
CA GLU A 110 3.16 -31.53 4.00
C GLU A 110 2.01 -30.62 4.42
N LYS A 111 0.96 -30.49 3.60
CA LYS A 111 -0.28 -29.80 3.99
C LYS A 111 -0.94 -30.44 5.22
N LYS A 112 -1.02 -31.77 5.26
CA LYS A 112 -1.57 -32.50 6.41
C LYS A 112 -0.74 -32.26 7.68
N LYS A 113 0.58 -32.34 7.58
CA LYS A 113 1.48 -32.02 8.71
C LYS A 113 1.28 -30.59 9.21
N ARG A 114 1.20 -29.63 8.29
CA ARG A 114 0.94 -28.23 8.63
C ARG A 114 -0.38 -28.07 9.39
N GLN A 115 -1.45 -28.74 8.94
CA GLN A 115 -2.74 -28.66 9.63
C GLN A 115 -2.67 -29.24 11.04
N MET A 116 -2.02 -30.40 11.22
CA MET A 116 -1.84 -31.00 12.55
C MET A 116 -1.09 -30.06 13.51
N LEU A 117 -0.03 -29.40 13.03
CA LEU A 117 0.72 -28.42 13.83
C LEU A 117 -0.13 -27.20 14.20
N LEU A 118 -0.99 -26.72 13.30
CA LEU A 118 -1.90 -25.62 13.59
C LEU A 118 -2.94 -26.00 14.67
N ASP A 119 -3.47 -27.22 14.59
CA ASP A 119 -4.42 -27.73 15.59
C ASP A 119 -3.76 -27.92 16.96
N GLU A 120 -2.48 -28.29 16.99
CA GLU A 120 -1.69 -28.40 18.22
C GLU A 120 -1.38 -27.02 18.83
N ILE A 121 -0.97 -26.05 18.01
CA ILE A 121 -0.78 -24.66 18.45
C ILE A 121 -2.07 -24.10 19.07
N LYS A 122 -3.22 -24.37 18.45
CA LYS A 122 -4.52 -23.93 18.98
C LYS A 122 -4.80 -24.55 20.36
N ARG A 123 -4.61 -25.87 20.51
CA ARG A 123 -4.78 -26.58 21.79
C ARG A 123 -3.84 -26.06 22.88
N LEU A 124 -2.59 -25.78 22.54
CA LEU A 124 -1.62 -25.19 23.48
C LEU A 124 -2.02 -23.76 23.87
N GLY A 125 -2.61 -22.99 22.96
CA GLY A 125 -3.17 -21.67 23.25
C GLY A 125 -4.29 -21.73 24.29
N GLU A 126 -5.27 -22.62 24.09
CA GLU A 126 -6.39 -22.83 25.02
C GLU A 126 -5.90 -23.30 26.41
N ALA A 127 -4.98 -24.27 26.45
CA ALA A 127 -4.40 -24.75 27.71
C ALA A 127 -3.62 -23.65 28.46
N LYS A 128 -2.90 -22.79 27.74
CA LYS A 128 -2.17 -21.65 28.32
C LYS A 128 -3.15 -20.65 28.96
N GLU A 129 -4.26 -20.37 28.30
CA GLU A 129 -5.29 -19.47 28.85
C GLU A 129 -5.90 -20.05 30.13
N GLU A 130 -6.25 -21.33 30.14
CA GLU A 130 -6.80 -22.01 31.32
C GLU A 130 -5.84 -21.96 32.52
N VAL A 131 -4.55 -22.27 32.28
CA VAL A 131 -3.52 -22.22 33.34
C VAL A 131 -3.34 -20.79 33.85
N SER A 132 -3.36 -19.79 32.97
CA SER A 132 -3.27 -18.37 33.35
C SER A 132 -4.45 -17.94 34.21
N GLU A 133 -5.67 -18.36 33.89
CA GLU A 133 -6.85 -18.07 34.70
C GLU A 133 -6.81 -18.74 36.07
N LYS A 134 -6.41 -20.01 36.14
CA LYS A 134 -6.22 -20.73 37.41
C LYS A 134 -5.18 -20.03 38.29
N ALA A 135 -4.03 -19.67 37.73
CA ALA A 135 -2.98 -18.97 38.46
C ALA A 135 -3.44 -17.60 39.00
N LYS A 136 -4.28 -16.87 38.26
CA LYS A 136 -4.90 -15.62 38.74
C LYS A 136 -5.84 -15.87 39.92
N LYS A 137 -6.73 -16.86 39.82
CA LYS A 137 -7.67 -17.20 40.90
C LYS A 137 -6.94 -17.61 42.18
N GLU A 138 -5.95 -18.49 42.06
CA GLU A 138 -5.12 -18.92 43.20
C GLU A 138 -4.37 -17.75 43.84
N LYS A 139 -3.85 -16.83 43.03
CA LYS A 139 -3.20 -15.61 43.54
C LYS A 139 -4.17 -14.73 44.32
N ASP A 140 -5.37 -14.52 43.81
CA ASP A 140 -6.39 -13.68 44.44
C ASP A 140 -6.87 -14.32 45.76
N GLU A 141 -7.10 -15.63 45.77
CA GLU A 141 -7.44 -16.39 46.98
C GLU A 141 -6.33 -16.33 48.03
N PHE A 142 -5.07 -16.47 47.61
CA PHE A 142 -3.93 -16.34 48.51
C PHE A 142 -3.85 -14.93 49.12
N GLN A 143 -4.00 -13.88 48.32
CA GLN A 143 -3.99 -12.50 48.81
C GLN A 143 -5.12 -12.24 49.82
N ARG A 144 -6.32 -12.74 49.53
CA ARG A 144 -7.45 -12.64 50.45
C ARG A 144 -7.18 -13.35 51.77
N THR A 145 -6.63 -14.56 51.71
CA THR A 145 -6.31 -15.34 52.92
C THR A 145 -5.29 -14.62 53.79
N ILE A 146 -4.22 -14.06 53.19
CA ILE A 146 -3.22 -13.26 53.91
C ILE A 146 -3.86 -12.02 54.56
N PHE A 147 -4.75 -11.34 53.86
CA PHE A 147 -5.46 -10.18 54.41
C PHE A 147 -6.32 -10.56 55.63
N GLU A 148 -7.11 -11.63 55.51
CA GLU A 148 -7.95 -12.13 56.61
C GLU A 148 -7.12 -12.58 57.82
N MET A 149 -5.98 -13.23 57.60
CA MET A 149 -5.05 -13.61 58.66
C MET A 149 -4.50 -12.37 59.39
N LYS A 150 -4.04 -11.35 58.66
CA LYS A 150 -3.54 -10.09 59.24
C LYS A 150 -4.62 -9.37 60.05
N GLN A 151 -5.86 -9.36 59.57
CA GLN A 151 -6.98 -8.74 60.30
C GLN A 151 -7.27 -9.48 61.62
N LYS A 152 -7.28 -10.82 61.59
CA LYS A 152 -7.46 -11.64 62.81
C LYS A 152 -6.31 -11.45 63.80
N GLU A 153 -5.08 -11.36 63.33
CA GLU A 153 -3.90 -11.12 64.17
C GLU A 153 -3.98 -9.74 64.83
N SER A 154 -4.30 -8.70 64.07
CA SER A 154 -4.51 -7.34 64.61
C SER A 154 -5.61 -7.30 65.67
N GLN A 155 -6.74 -8.00 65.45
CA GLN A 155 -7.81 -8.10 66.44
C GLN A 155 -7.34 -8.80 67.73
N ARG A 156 -6.54 -9.86 67.61
CA ARG A 156 -5.95 -10.55 68.78
C ARG A 156 -5.00 -9.65 69.54
N GLU A 157 -4.20 -8.86 68.82
CA GLU A 157 -3.26 -7.92 69.42
C GLU A 157 -3.99 -6.80 70.20
N ILE A 158 -5.04 -6.21 69.60
CA ILE A 158 -5.89 -5.23 70.28
C ILE A 158 -6.52 -5.83 71.53
N ALA A 159 -7.11 -7.03 71.43
CA ALA A 159 -7.71 -7.70 72.58
C ALA A 159 -6.69 -7.99 73.70
N HIS A 160 -5.45 -8.32 73.33
CA HIS A 160 -4.36 -8.50 74.27
C HIS A 160 -4.02 -7.18 74.99
N TYR A 161 -3.82 -6.09 74.24
CA TYR A 161 -3.53 -4.78 74.85
C TYR A 161 -4.64 -4.28 75.77
N VAL A 162 -5.92 -4.44 75.38
CA VAL A 162 -7.06 -4.09 76.24
C VAL A 162 -7.02 -4.89 77.55
N LYS A 163 -6.78 -6.20 77.46
CA LYS A 163 -6.69 -7.06 78.65
C LYS A 163 -5.52 -6.69 79.57
N CYS A 164 -4.37 -6.31 79.01
CA CYS A 164 -3.24 -5.80 79.80
C CYS A 164 -3.60 -4.49 80.49
N ALA A 165 -4.18 -3.53 79.78
CA ALA A 165 -4.61 -2.25 80.35
C ALA A 165 -5.63 -2.42 81.48
N ASP A 166 -6.59 -3.35 81.33
CA ASP A 166 -7.56 -3.68 82.38
C ASP A 166 -6.89 -4.26 83.64
N LEU A 167 -5.84 -5.08 83.48
CA LEU A 167 -5.07 -5.61 84.60
C LEU A 167 -4.24 -4.52 85.28
N ASP A 168 -3.57 -3.67 84.51
CA ASP A 168 -2.79 -2.55 85.03
C ASP A 168 -3.67 -1.57 85.82
N LEU A 169 -4.88 -1.29 85.34
CA LEU A 169 -5.85 -0.47 86.07
C LEU A 169 -6.29 -1.12 87.39
N LYS A 170 -6.52 -2.43 87.40
CA LYS A 170 -6.85 -3.16 88.64
C LYS A 170 -5.73 -3.08 89.66
N PHE A 171 -4.49 -3.31 89.24
CA PHE A 171 -3.33 -3.20 90.12
C PHE A 171 -3.09 -1.77 90.63
N ALA A 172 -3.49 -0.74 89.88
CA ALA A 172 -3.37 0.64 90.32
C ALA A 172 -4.46 1.10 91.31
N LEU A 173 -5.54 0.32 91.46
CA LEU A 173 -6.68 0.61 92.34
C LEU A 173 -6.69 -0.23 93.63
N GLU A 174 -5.76 -1.17 93.78
CA GLU A 174 -5.45 -1.92 95.02
C GLU A 174 -4.34 -1.22 95.81
#